data_AF-A0A1S4BET9-F1
#
_entry.id   AF-A0A1S4BET9-F1
#
_cell.length_a   1.000
_cell.length_b   1.000
_cell.length_c   1.000
_cell.angle_alpha   90.00
_cell.angle_beta   90.00
_cell.angle_gamma   90.00
#
_symmetry.space_group_name_H-M   'P 1'
#
loop_
_entity.id
_entity.type
_entity.pdbx_description
1 polymer ?
#
loop_
_entity_poly.entity_id
_entity_poly.type
_entity_poly.pdbx_seq_one_letter_code
_entity_poly.pdbx_strand_id
1 'polypeptide(L)'
;MSTSQVNYEVLSLLLVTAAAIMSIRSFENYFKNNHQRIGLALYGVIWLQTGTGFLRPDRGSKGRSIWFSVHWLLGITVSLLGIINIYTGLQAYHTKTLRSTSVWNLTFTVEIAVIVFIYLLQQKWHYIMQSGVILGNEPVQPTDQETSSTYEKKELSAMPSSSEPC
;
A
#
# COMPACT_ATOMS: atom_id res chain seq x y z
N MET A 1 19.27 -20.83 -21.17
CA MET A 1 18.46 -20.63 -19.95
C MET A 1 19.18 -21.38 -18.82
N SER A 2 19.68 -20.66 -17.81
CA SER A 2 20.67 -21.18 -16.87
C SER A 2 20.06 -22.26 -15.96
N THR A 3 20.76 -23.38 -15.76
CA THR A 3 20.35 -24.53 -14.94
C THR A 3 19.95 -24.16 -13.51
N SER A 4 20.50 -23.07 -12.98
CA SER A 4 20.16 -22.54 -11.66
C SER A 4 18.71 -22.06 -11.58
N GLN A 5 18.16 -21.42 -12.61
CA GLN A 5 16.78 -20.91 -12.59
C GLN A 5 15.75 -22.04 -12.60
N VAL A 6 16.01 -23.09 -13.38
CA VAL A 6 15.13 -24.27 -13.49
C VAL A 6 14.99 -24.98 -12.13
N ASN A 7 16.06 -25.02 -11.33
CA ASN A 7 16.03 -25.65 -10.00
C ASN A 7 15.10 -24.91 -9.03
N TYR A 8 15.10 -23.57 -9.04
CA TYR A 8 14.22 -22.78 -8.17
C TYR A 8 12.75 -22.88 -8.60
N GLU A 9 12.49 -22.93 -9.89
CA GLU A 9 11.13 -23.11 -10.43
C GLU A 9 10.56 -24.48 -10.03
N VAL A 10 11.35 -25.55 -10.15
CA VAL A 10 10.94 -26.90 -9.74
C VAL A 10 10.70 -26.98 -8.23
N LEU A 11 11.57 -26.38 -7.42
CA LEU A 11 11.39 -26.28 -5.97
C LEU A 11 10.10 -25.54 -5.59
N SER A 12 9.84 -24.40 -6.24
CA SER A 12 8.62 -23.62 -6.00
C SER A 12 7.36 -24.39 -6.39
N LEU A 13 7.40 -25.10 -7.53
CA LEU A 13 6.29 -25.93 -7.99
C LEU A 13 6.00 -27.08 -7.00
N LEU A 14 7.05 -27.74 -6.50
CA LEU A 14 6.95 -28.80 -5.49
C LEU A 14 6.37 -28.27 -4.17
N LEU A 15 6.80 -27.08 -3.73
CA LEU A 15 6.28 -26.45 -2.52
C LEU A 15 4.79 -26.11 -2.67
N VAL A 16 4.40 -25.52 -3.80
CA VAL A 16 3.01 -25.16 -4.10
C VAL A 16 2.13 -26.41 -4.18
N THR A 17 2.60 -27.47 -4.84
CA THR A 17 1.84 -28.74 -4.93
C THR A 17 1.74 -29.44 -3.58
N ALA A 18 2.81 -29.49 -2.78
CA ALA A 18 2.75 -30.04 -1.43
C ALA A 18 1.79 -29.24 -0.52
N ALA A 19 1.84 -27.91 -0.58
CA ALA A 19 0.92 -27.04 0.16
C ALA A 19 -0.55 -27.25 -0.29
N ALA A 20 -0.79 -27.38 -1.60
CA ALA A 20 -2.12 -27.64 -2.16
C ALA A 20 -2.66 -29.01 -1.72
N ILE A 21 -1.86 -30.07 -1.80
CA ILE A 21 -2.25 -31.43 -1.37
C ILE A 21 -2.54 -31.45 0.14
N MET A 22 -1.68 -30.84 0.96
CA MET A 22 -1.93 -30.73 2.40
C MET A 22 -3.20 -29.94 2.69
N SER A 23 -3.46 -28.86 1.95
CA SER A 23 -4.69 -28.06 2.07
C SER A 23 -5.93 -28.89 1.74
N ILE A 24 -5.94 -29.63 0.62
CA ILE A 24 -7.06 -30.46 0.18
C ILE A 24 -7.35 -31.58 1.19
N ARG A 25 -6.31 -32.31 1.64
CA ARG A 25 -6.45 -33.36 2.67
C ARG A 25 -6.89 -32.81 4.03
N SER A 26 -6.55 -31.56 4.33
CA SER A 26 -7.03 -30.87 5.53
C SER A 26 -8.49 -30.44 5.42
N PHE A 27 -8.98 -30.15 4.21
CA PHE A 27 -10.38 -29.78 3.95
C PHE A 27 -11.35 -30.97 4.03
N GLU A 28 -10.93 -32.18 3.63
CA GLU A 28 -11.75 -33.40 3.78
C GLU A 28 -11.92 -33.83 5.24
N ASN A 29 -11.02 -33.41 6.13
CA ASN A 29 -11.12 -33.65 7.57
C ASN A 29 -11.90 -32.51 8.23
N TYR A 30 -13.24 -32.59 8.19
CA TYR A 30 -14.23 -31.85 8.99
C TYR A 30 -13.73 -30.51 9.58
N PHE A 31 -14.23 -29.39 9.03
CA PHE A 31 -14.03 -28.01 9.51
C PHE A 31 -14.59 -27.73 10.92
N LYS A 32 -14.22 -28.53 11.92
CA LYS A 32 -14.65 -28.35 13.30
C LYS A 32 -13.82 -27.30 14.04
N ASN A 33 -12.61 -26.99 13.56
CA ASN A 33 -11.74 -25.99 14.19
C ASN A 33 -11.89 -24.61 13.53
N ASN A 34 -11.98 -23.56 14.34
CA ASN A 34 -12.04 -22.17 13.89
C ASN A 34 -10.88 -21.79 12.97
N HIS A 35 -9.66 -22.29 13.21
CA HIS A 35 -8.50 -22.03 12.33
C HIS A 35 -8.74 -22.53 10.90
N GLN A 36 -9.27 -23.73 10.71
CA GLN A 36 -9.54 -24.29 9.37
C GLN A 36 -10.65 -23.51 8.65
N ARG A 37 -11.67 -23.05 9.38
CA ARG A 37 -12.76 -22.23 8.82
C ARG A 37 -12.26 -20.86 8.36
N ILE A 38 -11.45 -20.20 9.19
CA ILE A 38 -10.81 -18.91 8.86
C ILE A 38 -9.86 -19.10 7.68
N GLY A 39 -9.07 -20.17 7.67
CA GLY A 39 -8.16 -20.50 6.57
C GLY A 39 -8.86 -20.72 5.24
N LEU A 40 -10.01 -21.42 5.22
CA LEU A 40 -10.82 -21.58 4.01
C LEU A 40 -11.39 -20.25 3.53
N ALA A 41 -11.93 -19.43 4.44
CA ALA A 41 -12.44 -18.11 4.10
C ALA A 41 -11.33 -17.23 3.51
N LEU A 42 -10.17 -17.20 4.16
CA LEU A 42 -8.98 -16.48 3.68
C LEU A 42 -8.56 -16.95 2.28
N TYR A 43 -8.52 -18.26 2.04
CA TYR A 43 -8.19 -18.82 0.74
C TYR A 43 -9.14 -18.31 -0.35
N GLY A 44 -10.46 -18.34 -0.10
CA GLY A 44 -11.45 -17.80 -1.03
C GLY A 44 -11.26 -16.30 -1.32
N VAL A 45 -11.00 -15.50 -0.29
CA VAL A 45 -10.80 -14.04 -0.45
C VAL A 45 -9.48 -13.73 -1.16
N ILE A 46 -8.41 -14.51 -0.97
CA ILE A 46 -7.15 -14.35 -1.73
C ILE A 46 -7.38 -14.53 -3.23
N TRP A 47 -8.15 -15.56 -3.62
CA TRP A 47 -8.50 -15.78 -5.03
C TRP A 47 -9.38 -14.65 -5.57
N LEU A 48 -10.33 -14.15 -4.78
CA LEU A 48 -11.15 -13.00 -5.16
C LEU A 48 -10.30 -11.73 -5.33
N GLN A 49 -9.37 -11.45 -4.41
CA GLN A 49 -8.43 -10.33 -4.50
C GLN A 49 -7.58 -10.40 -5.76
N THR A 50 -7.07 -11.59 -6.06
CA THR A 50 -6.26 -11.84 -7.27
C THR A 50 -7.09 -11.65 -8.54
N GLY A 51 -8.30 -12.23 -8.60
CA GLY A 51 -9.20 -12.09 -9.73
C GLY A 51 -9.63 -10.65 -9.98
N THR A 52 -9.98 -9.90 -8.93
CA THR A 52 -10.28 -8.47 -9.05
C THR A 52 -9.07 -7.67 -9.54
N GLY A 53 -7.86 -8.02 -9.11
CA GLY A 53 -6.60 -7.47 -9.61
C GLY A 53 -6.45 -7.57 -11.13
N PHE A 54 -6.81 -8.71 -11.71
CA PHE A 54 -6.76 -8.94 -13.16
C PHE A 54 -7.87 -8.19 -13.93
N LEU A 55 -9.03 -8.00 -13.32
CA LEU A 55 -10.17 -7.28 -13.91
C LEU A 55 -10.05 -5.75 -13.78
N ARG A 56 -8.82 -5.22 -13.77
CA ARG A 56 -8.54 -3.80 -13.59
C ARG A 56 -9.16 -2.98 -14.73
N PRO A 57 -10.09 -2.03 -14.45
CA PRO A 57 -10.70 -1.20 -15.48
C PRO A 57 -9.73 -0.22 -16.14
N ASP A 58 -10.02 0.14 -17.39
CA ASP A 58 -9.25 1.10 -18.17
C ASP A 58 -9.17 2.50 -17.52
N ARG A 59 -8.11 3.22 -17.89
CA ARG A 59 -7.88 4.59 -17.41
C ARG A 59 -9.03 5.51 -17.85
N GLY A 60 -9.59 6.29 -16.92
CA GLY A 60 -10.66 7.26 -17.18
C GLY A 60 -12.08 6.73 -17.01
N SER A 61 -12.28 5.43 -16.76
CA SER A 61 -13.61 4.86 -16.52
C SER A 61 -14.14 5.24 -15.12
N LYS A 62 -15.43 5.57 -15.02
CA LYS A 62 -16.11 5.81 -13.71
C LYS A 62 -16.01 4.58 -12.79
N GLY A 63 -15.98 3.37 -13.38
CA GLY A 63 -15.85 2.10 -12.65
C GLY A 63 -14.49 1.90 -11.98
N ARG A 64 -13.44 2.61 -12.41
CA ARG A 64 -12.09 2.45 -11.83
C ARG A 64 -12.01 2.89 -10.37
N SER A 65 -12.74 3.93 -9.98
CA SER A 65 -12.77 4.41 -8.58
C SER A 65 -13.45 3.37 -7.67
N ILE A 66 -14.59 2.82 -8.12
CA ILE A 66 -15.30 1.75 -7.40
C ILE A 66 -14.44 0.51 -7.28
N TRP A 67 -13.84 0.08 -8.40
CA TRP A 67 -12.92 -1.06 -8.41
C TRP A 67 -11.75 -0.86 -7.45
N PHE A 68 -11.15 0.35 -7.44
CA PHE A 68 -10.06 0.67 -6.53
C PHE A 68 -10.49 0.55 -5.07
N SER A 69 -11.63 1.13 -4.69
CA SER A 69 -12.16 1.01 -3.32
C SER A 69 -12.43 -0.43 -2.92
N VAL A 70 -13.07 -1.23 -3.79
CA VAL A 70 -13.35 -2.64 -3.53
C VAL A 70 -12.08 -3.46 -3.40
N HIS A 71 -11.17 -3.36 -4.37
CA HIS A 71 -9.90 -4.08 -4.37
C HIS A 71 -9.01 -3.68 -3.18
N TRP A 72 -9.06 -2.42 -2.78
CA TRP A 72 -8.35 -1.92 -1.59
C TRP A 72 -8.93 -2.49 -0.29
N LEU A 73 -10.26 -2.47 -0.12
CA LEU A 73 -10.95 -3.06 1.05
C LEU A 73 -10.73 -4.57 1.13
N LEU A 74 -10.79 -5.27 0.00
CA LEU A 74 -10.47 -6.69 -0.08
C LEU A 74 -9.01 -6.95 0.33
N GLY A 75 -8.07 -6.12 -0.10
CA GLY A 75 -6.66 -6.20 0.31
C GLY A 75 -6.47 -6.05 1.83
N ILE A 76 -7.17 -5.11 2.47
CA ILE A 76 -7.18 -4.96 3.94
C ILE A 76 -7.75 -6.22 4.59
N THR A 77 -8.86 -6.72 4.07
CA THR A 77 -9.54 -7.91 4.59
C THR A 77 -8.61 -9.12 4.53
N VAL A 78 -7.94 -9.37 3.38
CA VAL A 78 -6.96 -10.45 3.23
C VAL A 78 -5.83 -10.31 4.25
N SER A 79 -5.29 -9.10 4.43
CA SER A 79 -4.19 -8.85 5.36
C SER A 79 -4.58 -9.15 6.81
N LEU A 80 -5.75 -8.65 7.26
CA LEU A 80 -6.25 -8.89 8.62
C LEU A 80 -6.58 -10.36 8.85
N LEU A 81 -7.30 -11.01 7.93
CA LEU A 81 -7.61 -12.44 8.04
C LEU A 81 -6.34 -13.28 8.01
N GLY A 82 -5.32 -12.89 7.24
CA GLY A 82 -4.02 -13.54 7.22
C GLY A 82 -3.34 -13.54 8.59
N ILE A 83 -3.27 -12.37 9.24
CA ILE A 83 -2.71 -12.23 10.59
C ILE A 83 -3.48 -13.09 11.60
N ILE A 84 -4.81 -13.01 11.59
CA ILE A 84 -5.67 -13.80 12.49
C ILE A 84 -5.47 -15.30 12.25
N ASN A 85 -5.38 -15.72 10.98
CA ASN A 85 -5.21 -17.12 10.61
C ASN A 85 -3.87 -17.68 11.11
N ILE A 86 -2.80 -16.90 11.05
CA ILE A 86 -1.48 -17.30 11.54
C ILE A 86 -1.49 -17.45 13.07
N TYR A 87 -1.98 -16.46 13.82
CA TYR A 87 -2.03 -16.55 15.29
C TYR A 87 -2.94 -17.69 15.78
N THR A 88 -4.11 -17.86 15.17
CA THR A 88 -5.01 -18.98 15.51
C THR A 88 -4.39 -20.33 15.14
N GLY A 89 -3.61 -20.39 14.05
CA GLY A 89 -2.86 -21.57 13.65
C GLY A 89 -1.75 -21.94 14.63
N LEU A 90 -0.98 -20.94 15.09
CA LEU A 90 0.05 -21.13 16.12
C LEU A 90 -0.57 -21.57 17.45
N GLN A 91 -1.70 -21.01 17.85
CA GLN A 91 -2.42 -21.45 19.04
C GLN A 91 -2.90 -22.90 18.89
N ALA A 92 -3.49 -23.25 17.75
CA ALA A 92 -3.93 -24.61 17.49
C ALA A 92 -2.75 -25.61 17.46
N TYR A 93 -1.61 -25.21 16.91
CA TYR A 93 -0.39 -26.00 16.90
C TYR A 93 0.14 -26.24 18.33
N HIS A 94 0.24 -25.19 19.14
CA HIS A 94 0.65 -25.29 20.54
C HIS A 94 -0.25 -26.26 21.31
N THR A 95 -1.57 -26.12 21.19
CA THR A 95 -2.53 -26.99 21.89
C THR A 95 -2.40 -28.45 21.45
N LYS A 96 -2.10 -28.72 20.17
CA LYS A 96 -1.98 -30.10 19.66
C LYS A 96 -0.64 -30.77 19.97
N THR A 97 0.45 -30.00 19.99
CA THR A 97 1.81 -30.53 20.10
C THR A 97 2.45 -30.29 21.47
N LEU A 98 1.81 -29.45 22.30
CA LEU A 98 2.35 -28.91 23.56
C LEU A 98 3.70 -28.20 23.40
N ARG A 99 4.10 -27.90 22.16
CA ARG A 99 5.36 -27.24 21.85
C ARG A 99 5.16 -25.73 21.92
N SER A 100 6.06 -25.05 22.63
CA SER A 100 6.07 -23.60 22.69
C SER A 100 6.12 -22.99 21.29
N THR A 101 5.19 -22.08 21.01
CA THR A 101 5.13 -21.28 19.78
C THR A 101 5.63 -19.86 19.99
N SER A 102 6.22 -19.56 21.17
CA SER A 102 6.65 -18.22 21.55
C SER A 102 7.64 -17.62 20.53
N VAL A 103 8.60 -18.42 20.06
CA VAL A 103 9.57 -17.98 19.02
C VAL A 103 8.85 -17.57 17.73
N TRP A 104 7.92 -18.39 17.24
CA TRP A 104 7.18 -18.09 16.02
C TRP A 104 6.26 -16.86 16.18
N ASN A 105 5.57 -16.75 17.31
CA ASN A 105 4.76 -15.57 17.63
C ASN A 105 5.62 -14.30 17.67
N LEU A 106 6.77 -14.35 18.32
CA LEU A 106 7.70 -13.22 18.42
C LEU A 106 8.21 -12.83 17.03
N THR A 107 8.70 -13.78 16.25
CA THR A 107 9.19 -13.53 14.89
C THR A 107 8.12 -12.87 14.02
N PHE A 108 6.89 -13.40 14.02
CA PHE A 108 5.81 -12.84 13.22
C PHE A 108 5.35 -11.46 13.71
N THR A 109 5.36 -11.23 15.03
CA THR A 109 5.07 -9.90 15.61
C THR A 109 6.11 -8.88 15.18
N VAL A 110 7.39 -9.23 15.26
CA VAL A 110 8.50 -8.36 14.83
C VAL A 110 8.41 -8.08 13.33
N GLU A 111 8.09 -9.08 12.52
CA GLU A 111 7.88 -8.92 11.08
C GLU A 111 6.77 -7.88 10.78
N ILE A 112 5.59 -8.02 11.40
CA ILE A 112 4.50 -7.05 11.25
C ILE A 112 4.95 -5.65 11.68
N ALA A 113 5.61 -5.54 12.83
CA ALA A 113 6.10 -4.25 13.34
C ALA A 113 7.09 -3.59 12.37
N VAL A 114 8.01 -4.36 11.79
CA VAL A 114 8.96 -3.88 10.77
C VAL A 114 8.22 -3.41 9.52
N ILE A 115 7.23 -4.15 9.02
CA ILE A 115 6.43 -3.76 7.86
C ILE A 115 5.68 -2.45 8.13
N VAL A 116 5.04 -2.32 9.29
CA VAL A 116 4.34 -1.09 9.69
C VAL A 116 5.31 0.08 9.81
N PHE A 117 6.48 -0.15 10.41
CA PHE A 117 7.52 0.88 10.52
C PHE A 117 8.00 1.35 9.14
N ILE A 118 8.28 0.43 8.22
CA ILE A 118 8.65 0.76 6.84
C ILE A 118 7.53 1.53 6.14
N TYR A 119 6.28 1.11 6.30
CA TYR A 119 5.11 1.80 5.73
C TYR A 119 5.01 3.26 6.20
N LEU A 120 5.19 3.49 7.51
CA LEU A 120 5.20 4.85 8.08
C LEU A 120 6.39 5.68 7.57
N LEU A 121 7.57 5.07 7.44
CA LEU A 121 8.74 5.72 6.87
C LEU A 121 8.51 6.11 5.40
N GLN A 122 7.95 5.23 4.58
CA GLN A 122 7.62 5.53 3.18
C GLN A 122 6.69 6.73 3.07
N GLN A 123 5.65 6.77 3.90
CA GLN A 123 4.71 7.88 3.93
C GLN A 123 5.43 9.21 4.26
N LYS A 124 6.25 9.23 5.32
CA LYS A 124 6.99 10.43 5.72
C LYS A 124 8.07 10.84 4.72
N TRP A 125 8.78 9.89 4.14
CA TRP A 125 9.83 10.14 3.14
C TRP A 125 9.26 10.81 1.88
N HIS A 126 8.07 10.38 1.43
CA HIS A 126 7.41 11.03 0.30
C HIS A 126 7.09 12.50 0.58
N TYR A 127 6.59 12.81 1.78
CA TYR A 127 6.34 14.19 2.20
C TYR A 127 7.62 15.00 2.32
N ILE A 128 8.68 14.47 2.94
CA ILE A 128 9.95 15.19 3.10
C ILE A 128 10.59 15.46 1.74
N MET A 129 10.56 14.50 0.81
CA MET A 129 11.08 14.70 -0.55
C MET A 129 10.29 15.78 -1.31
N GLN A 130 8.96 15.78 -1.20
CA GLN A 130 8.13 16.83 -1.82
C GLN A 130 8.33 18.19 -1.17
N SER A 131 8.42 18.27 0.16
CA SER A 131 8.71 19.52 0.88
C SER A 131 10.13 20.04 0.63
N GLY A 132 11.13 19.16 0.51
CA GLY A 132 12.51 19.53 0.20
C GLY A 132 12.68 20.04 -1.24
N VAL A 133 11.96 19.46 -2.20
CA VAL A 133 11.92 19.95 -3.60
C VAL A 133 11.19 21.29 -3.70
N ILE A 134 10.14 21.52 -2.89
CA ILE A 134 9.43 22.81 -2.85
C ILE A 134 10.29 23.89 -2.18
N LEU A 135 11.02 23.58 -1.10
CA LEU A 135 11.90 24.53 -0.40
C LEU A 135 13.19 24.83 -1.20
N GLY A 136 13.72 23.85 -1.94
CA GLY A 136 14.88 24.05 -2.83
C GLY A 136 14.57 24.91 -4.07
N ASN A 137 13.28 25.10 -4.39
CA ASN A 137 12.81 25.95 -5.47
C ASN A 137 12.23 27.28 -4.99
N GLU A 138 12.37 27.64 -3.70
CA GLU A 138 12.14 29.03 -3.30
C GLU A 138 13.24 29.89 -3.95
N PRO A 139 12.90 30.80 -4.89
CA PRO A 139 13.89 31.76 -5.34
C PRO A 139 14.25 32.58 -4.10
N VAL A 140 15.52 32.54 -3.70
CA VAL A 140 16.09 33.48 -2.75
C VAL A 140 15.72 34.87 -3.25
N GLN A 141 14.70 35.46 -2.64
CA GLN A 141 14.31 36.83 -2.91
C GLN A 141 15.50 37.70 -2.50
N PRO A 142 16.13 38.43 -3.42
CA PRO A 142 17.08 39.46 -3.02
C PRO A 142 16.25 40.53 -2.30
N THR A 143 16.44 40.61 -0.98
CA THR A 143 16.35 41.91 -0.32
C THR A 143 17.38 42.78 -1.00
N ASP A 144 16.95 43.65 -1.92
CA ASP A 144 17.32 45.06 -2.01
C ASP A 144 16.87 45.68 -3.34
N GLN A 145 16.11 46.78 -3.21
CA GLN A 145 15.98 47.88 -4.18
C GLN A 145 15.37 47.60 -5.57
N GLU A 146 14.04 47.73 -5.71
CA GLU A 146 13.46 48.56 -6.80
C GLU A 146 11.99 48.97 -6.56
N THR A 147 11.68 49.40 -5.34
CA THR A 147 10.43 50.14 -5.06
C THR A 147 10.64 51.62 -5.43
N SER A 148 10.77 51.96 -6.72
CA SER A 148 10.80 53.40 -7.09
C SER A 148 10.40 53.74 -8.53
N SER A 149 10.76 52.93 -9.53
CA SER A 149 10.64 53.39 -10.93
C SER A 149 9.26 53.20 -11.58
N THR A 150 8.37 52.39 -11.00
CA THR A 150 7.04 52.11 -11.62
C THR A 150 5.93 53.05 -11.12
N TYR A 151 6.12 53.74 -9.99
CA TYR A 151 5.13 54.67 -9.44
C TYR A 151 5.21 56.05 -10.10
N GLU A 152 6.42 56.52 -10.47
CA GLU A 152 6.59 57.80 -11.20
C GLU A 152 5.96 57.78 -12.60
N LYS A 153 5.92 56.62 -13.27
CA LYS A 153 5.38 56.56 -14.64
C LYS A 153 3.86 56.68 -14.70
N LYS A 154 3.14 56.50 -13.58
CA LYS A 154 1.67 56.59 -13.54
C LYS A 154 1.16 57.97 -13.10
N GLU A 155 2.00 58.79 -12.45
CA GLU A 155 1.62 60.13 -12.02
C GLU A 155 1.82 61.19 -13.13
N LEU A 156 2.80 61.03 -14.02
CA LEU A 156 3.06 62.00 -15.10
C LEU A 156 2.01 61.95 -16.24
N SER A 157 1.21 60.88 -16.32
CA SER A 157 0.17 60.70 -17.34
C SER A 157 -1.23 61.13 -16.89
N ALA A 158 -1.41 61.57 -15.64
CA ALA A 158 -2.71 61.91 -15.08
C ALA A 158 -2.78 63.42 -14.70
N MET A 159 -3.44 64.18 -15.57
CA MET A 159 -4.01 65.55 -15.41
C MET A 159 -3.17 66.74 -15.94
N PRO A 160 -3.83 67.85 -16.36
CA PRO A 160 -4.86 67.94 -17.40
C PRO A 160 -4.58 69.13 -18.37
N SER A 161 -5.22 69.20 -19.54
CA SER A 161 -5.41 70.52 -20.21
C SER A 161 -6.86 70.73 -20.60
N SER A 162 -7.48 71.65 -19.87
CA SER A 162 -8.73 72.33 -20.14
C SER A 162 -8.78 72.95 -21.55
N SER A 163 -9.96 72.89 -22.17
CA SER A 163 -10.61 74.08 -22.77
C SER A 163 -11.99 73.72 -23.35
N GLU A 164 -13.04 74.31 -22.78
CA GLU A 164 -14.30 74.71 -23.47
C GLU A 164 -13.97 75.67 -24.66
N PRO A 165 -14.91 76.20 -25.51
CA PRO A 165 -16.38 76.24 -25.40
C PRO A 165 -17.20 76.11 -26.72
N CYS A 166 -18.52 76.31 -26.53
CA CYS A 166 -19.61 76.73 -27.45
C CYS A 166 -20.61 75.65 -27.89
#